data_AF-A0A845JYJ2-F1
#
_entry.id   AF-A0A845JYJ2-F1
#
_cell.length_a   1.000
_cell.length_b   1.000
_cell.length_c   1.000
_cell.angle_alpha   90.00
_cell.angle_beta   90.00
_cell.angle_gamma   90.00
#
_symmetry.space_group_name_H-M   'P 1'
#
loop_
_entity.id
_entity.type
_entity.pdbx_description
1 polymer ?
#
loop_
_entity_poly.entity_id
_entity_poly.type
_entity_poly.pdbx_seq_one_letter_code
_entity_poly.pdbx_strand_id
1 'polypeptide(L)'
;LDPETTLFLVVSKSFTTQETLANATTCREWFLSHASEADVALHFAAVSTNLGMTGQFGIANENVFAMADWVGGRFSLWSAVGLSIALSVGYENFESLLEGAAAMDQHFAEASLRIAHV
;
A
#
# COMPACT_ATOMS: atom_id res chain seq x y z
N LEU A 1 -14.42 12.13 -10.17
CA LEU A 1 -14.52 11.28 -8.97
C LEU A 1 -15.65 11.83 -8.12
N ASP A 2 -16.43 10.97 -7.48
CA ASP A 2 -17.43 11.37 -6.49
C ASP A 2 -16.78 11.29 -5.11
N PRO A 3 -16.68 12.40 -4.34
CA PRO A 3 -16.07 12.39 -3.03
C PRO A 3 -16.75 11.41 -2.06
N GLU A 4 -18.08 11.20 -2.17
CA GLU A 4 -18.82 10.31 -1.26
C GLU A 4 -18.49 8.83 -1.47
N THR A 5 -17.90 8.46 -2.61
CA THR A 5 -17.62 7.05 -2.96
C THR A 5 -16.16 6.81 -3.35
N THR A 6 -15.24 7.73 -3.00
CA THR A 6 -13.82 7.61 -3.35
C THR A 6 -12.97 7.33 -2.11
N LEU A 7 -12.18 6.26 -2.14
CA LEU A 7 -11.13 5.96 -1.15
C LEU A 7 -9.76 6.36 -1.71
N PHE A 8 -8.99 7.13 -0.94
CA PHE A 8 -7.61 7.48 -1.24
C PHE A 8 -6.66 6.59 -0.43
N LEU A 9 -5.80 5.84 -1.13
CA LEU A 9 -4.75 5.03 -0.52
C LEU A 9 -3.39 5.69 -0.74
N VAL A 10 -2.82 6.28 0.32
CA VAL A 10 -1.50 6.95 0.27
C VAL A 10 -0.40 5.95 0.58
N VAL A 11 0.38 5.57 -0.44
CA VAL A 11 1.44 4.57 -0.30
C VAL A 11 2.81 5.25 -0.28
N SER A 12 3.43 5.33 0.90
CA SER A 12 4.81 5.82 1.06
C SER A 12 5.41 5.29 2.35
N LYS A 13 6.51 4.55 2.23
CA LYS A 13 7.21 3.95 3.38
C LYS A 13 7.62 5.01 4.41
N SER A 14 8.32 6.06 3.98
CA SER A 14 8.77 7.14 4.87
C SER A 14 7.67 8.16 5.16
N PHE A 15 6.63 8.21 4.32
CA PHE A 15 5.61 9.26 4.31
C PHE A 15 6.18 10.68 4.13
N THR A 16 7.34 10.78 3.49
CA THR A 16 8.05 12.05 3.22
C THR A 16 8.44 12.21 1.76
N THR A 17 8.13 11.24 0.91
CA THR A 17 8.36 11.33 -0.54
C THR A 17 7.62 12.55 -1.10
N GLN A 18 8.36 13.51 -1.66
CA GLN A 18 7.85 14.83 -1.99
C GLN A 18 6.67 14.77 -2.96
N GLU A 19 6.82 14.00 -4.03
CA GLU A 19 5.80 13.85 -5.07
C GLU A 19 4.54 13.16 -4.52
N THR A 20 4.70 12.10 -3.73
CA THR A 20 3.57 11.40 -3.09
C THR A 20 2.83 12.31 -2.12
N LEU A 21 3.55 13.06 -1.28
CA LEU A 21 2.93 13.95 -0.31
C LEU A 21 2.23 15.12 -1.00
N ALA A 22 2.83 15.72 -2.04
CA ALA A 22 2.20 16.77 -2.82
C ALA A 22 0.88 16.29 -3.47
N ASN A 23 0.88 15.08 -4.04
CA ASN A 23 -0.33 14.48 -4.60
C ASN A 23 -1.37 14.18 -3.52
N ALA A 24 -0.97 13.61 -2.39
CA ALA A 24 -1.87 13.30 -1.28
C ALA A 24 -2.53 14.58 -0.73
N THR A 25 -1.76 15.65 -0.53
CA THR A 25 -2.28 16.96 -0.11
C THR A 25 -3.26 17.52 -1.13
N THR A 26 -2.95 17.46 -2.43
CA THR A 26 -3.86 17.91 -3.50
C THR A 26 -5.19 17.14 -3.46
N CYS A 27 -5.14 15.82 -3.27
CA CYS A 27 -6.34 14.99 -3.14
C CYS A 27 -7.15 15.34 -1.89
N ARG A 28 -6.48 15.58 -0.75
CA ARG A 28 -7.11 15.98 0.52
C ARG A 28 -7.79 17.34 0.41
N GLU A 29 -7.13 18.33 -0.18
CA GLU A 29 -7.71 19.66 -0.43
C GLU A 29 -8.92 19.58 -1.34
N TRP A 30 -8.84 18.79 -2.42
CA TRP A 30 -9.99 18.53 -3.29
C TRP A 30 -11.15 17.88 -2.53
N PHE A 31 -10.87 16.85 -1.71
CA PHE A 31 -11.89 16.17 -0.90
C PHE A 31 -12.56 17.11 0.10
N LEU A 32 -11.80 17.92 0.83
CA LEU A 32 -12.30 18.87 1.83
C LEU A 32 -13.06 20.07 1.24
N SER A 33 -12.97 20.30 -0.07
CA SER A 33 -13.88 21.25 -0.73
C SER A 33 -15.32 20.73 -0.86
N HIS A 34 -15.55 19.45 -0.56
CA HIS A 34 -16.85 18.78 -0.63
C HIS A 34 -17.27 18.06 0.67
N ALA A 35 -16.32 17.78 1.57
CA ALA A 35 -16.52 17.02 2.81
C ALA A 35 -15.91 17.73 4.02
N SER A 36 -16.14 17.19 5.23
CA SER A 36 -15.60 17.74 6.47
C SER A 36 -14.28 17.09 6.88
N GLU A 37 -13.58 17.74 7.80
CA GLU A 37 -12.34 17.21 8.38
C GLU A 37 -12.54 15.84 9.05
N ALA A 38 -13.73 15.60 9.62
CA ALA A 38 -14.06 14.33 10.26
C ALA A 38 -14.19 13.18 9.24
N ASP A 39 -14.54 13.49 7.98
CA ASP A 39 -14.73 12.50 6.93
C ASP A 39 -13.39 12.00 6.35
N VAL A 40 -12.28 12.69 6.60
CA VAL A 40 -10.94 12.25 6.17
C VAL A 40 -10.63 10.84 6.68
N ALA A 41 -11.04 10.52 7.92
CA ALA A 41 -10.87 9.21 8.52
C ALA A 41 -11.66 8.09 7.82
N LEU A 42 -12.66 8.42 7.00
CA LEU A 42 -13.45 7.43 6.25
C LEU A 42 -12.95 7.24 4.81
N HIS A 43 -12.25 8.24 4.27
CA HIS A 43 -11.87 8.30 2.86
C HIS A 43 -10.37 8.25 2.61
N PHE A 44 -9.52 8.28 3.65
CA PHE A 44 -8.08 8.18 3.52
C PHE A 44 -7.52 7.02 4.35
N ALA A 45 -6.71 6.20 3.68
CA ALA A 45 -5.90 5.15 4.29
C ALA A 45 -4.43 5.31 3.87
N ALA A 46 -3.50 4.74 4.63
CA ALA A 46 -2.08 4.79 4.31
C ALA A 46 -1.41 3.43 4.37
N VAL A 47 -0.39 3.23 3.54
CA VAL A 47 0.61 2.18 3.70
C VAL A 47 1.93 2.84 4.05
N SER A 48 2.39 2.69 5.29
CA SER A 48 3.57 3.40 5.79
C SER A 48 4.18 2.73 7.03
N THR A 49 5.41 3.11 7.37
CA THR A 49 6.01 2.85 8.70
C THR A 49 5.95 4.07 9.62
N ASN A 50 5.54 5.24 9.12
CA ASN A 50 5.65 6.50 9.83
C ASN A 50 4.30 6.98 10.39
N LEU A 51 3.86 6.37 11.49
CA LEU A 51 2.60 6.69 12.16
C LEU A 51 2.48 8.17 12.57
N GLY A 52 3.61 8.81 12.90
CA GLY A 52 3.62 10.22 13.27
C GLY A 52 3.23 11.13 12.11
N MET A 53 3.78 10.88 10.92
CA MET A 53 3.47 11.67 9.73
C MET A 53 2.08 11.38 9.16
N THR A 54 1.63 10.12 9.18
CA THR A 54 0.26 9.76 8.78
C THR A 54 -0.78 10.40 9.71
N GLY A 55 -0.52 10.41 11.02
CA GLY A 55 -1.37 11.07 12.00
C GLY A 55 -1.42 12.59 11.82
N GLN A 56 -0.28 13.23 11.53
CA GLN A 56 -0.23 14.67 11.20
C GLN A 56 -1.02 15.02 9.92
N PHE A 57 -1.08 14.10 8.96
CA PHE A 57 -1.89 14.25 7.75
C PHE A 57 -3.41 14.08 8.02
N GLY A 58 -3.77 13.49 9.16
CA GLY A 58 -5.16 13.24 9.58
C GLY A 58 -5.68 11.84 9.28
N ILE A 59 -4.81 10.89 8.95
CA ILE A 59 -5.20 9.48 8.75
C ILE A 59 -5.28 8.80 10.12
N ALA A 60 -6.44 8.19 10.40
CA ALA A 60 -6.67 7.43 11.62
C ALA A 60 -5.70 6.24 11.70
N ASN A 61 -5.15 5.96 12.89
CA ASN A 61 -4.11 4.93 13.06
C ASN A 61 -4.58 3.54 12.63
N GLU A 62 -5.86 3.24 12.84
CA GLU A 62 -6.55 2.03 12.40
C GLU A 62 -6.61 1.87 10.87
N ASN A 63 -6.45 2.96 10.11
CA ASN A 63 -6.41 2.97 8.64
C ASN A 63 -4.97 3.04 8.10
N VAL A 64 -3.97 2.84 8.96
CA VAL A 64 -2.57 2.74 8.55
C VAL A 64 -2.14 1.28 8.53
N PHE A 65 -1.86 0.79 7.32
CA PHE A 65 -1.36 -0.55 7.10
C PHE A 65 0.17 -0.54 7.15
N ALA A 66 0.73 -1.25 8.13
CA ALA A 66 2.16 -1.28 8.35
C ALA A 66 2.90 -2.02 7.23
N MET A 67 4.08 -1.52 6.87
CA MET A 67 5.04 -2.17 5.97
C MET A 67 6.29 -2.52 6.76
N ALA A 68 6.90 -3.69 6.56
CA ALA A 68 8.13 -4.02 7.28
C ALA A 68 9.36 -3.34 6.66
N ASP A 69 10.35 -2.98 7.48
CA ASP A 69 11.54 -2.24 7.03
C ASP A 69 12.42 -3.02 6.05
N TRP A 70 12.40 -4.35 6.10
CA TRP A 70 13.14 -5.21 5.18
C TRP A 70 12.48 -5.33 3.79
N VAL A 71 11.24 -4.84 3.62
CA VAL A 71 10.58 -4.84 2.32
C VAL A 71 11.15 -3.69 1.48
N GLY A 72 11.82 -4.04 0.39
CA GLY A 72 12.31 -3.09 -0.61
C GLY A 72 11.20 -2.62 -1.54
N GLY A 73 11.22 -1.35 -1.97
CA GLY A 73 10.13 -0.75 -2.76
C GLY A 73 9.74 -1.53 -4.02
N ARG A 74 10.73 -2.00 -4.80
CA ARG A 74 10.50 -2.81 -6.02
C ARG A 74 10.02 -4.24 -5.78
N PHE A 75 10.03 -4.69 -4.53
CA PHE A 75 9.57 -6.02 -4.10
C PHE A 75 8.36 -5.92 -3.16
N SER A 76 7.70 -4.75 -3.09
CA SER A 76 6.74 -4.46 -2.04
C SER A 76 5.30 -4.88 -2.34
N LEU A 77 4.96 -5.24 -3.58
CA LEU A 77 3.57 -5.52 -3.98
C LEU A 77 2.90 -6.63 -3.15
N TRP A 78 3.70 -7.57 -2.63
CA TRP A 78 3.24 -8.70 -1.81
C TRP A 78 2.92 -8.30 -0.36
N SER A 79 3.24 -7.07 0.03
CA SER A 79 2.98 -6.52 1.36
C SER A 79 1.68 -5.71 1.39
N ALA A 80 1.47 -4.91 2.45
CA ALA A 80 0.39 -3.93 2.53
C ALA A 80 0.32 -2.96 1.33
N VAL A 81 1.43 -2.76 0.59
CA VAL A 81 1.41 -1.99 -0.67
C VAL A 81 0.45 -2.58 -1.71
N GLY A 82 0.24 -3.90 -1.69
CA GLY A 82 -0.72 -4.60 -2.55
C GLY A 82 -2.19 -4.41 -2.19
N LEU A 83 -2.53 -3.59 -1.19
CA LEU A 83 -3.91 -3.41 -0.75
C LEU A 83 -4.85 -2.96 -1.89
N SER A 84 -4.37 -2.12 -2.81
CA SER A 84 -5.17 -1.72 -3.98
C SER A 84 -5.51 -2.92 -4.89
N ILE A 85 -4.64 -3.92 -4.99
CA ILE A 85 -4.89 -5.16 -5.73
C ILE A 85 -5.98 -5.94 -5.01
N ALA A 86 -5.83 -6.18 -3.70
CA ALA A 86 -6.80 -6.91 -2.89
C ALA A 86 -8.20 -6.26 -2.92
N LEU A 87 -8.28 -4.92 -2.86
CA LEU A 87 -9.55 -4.19 -2.99
C LEU A 87 -10.17 -4.32 -4.38
N SER A 88 -9.35 -4.44 -5.43
CA SER A 88 -9.82 -4.47 -6.82
C SER A 88 -10.27 -5.87 -7.25
N VAL A 89 -9.57 -6.91 -6.82
CA VAL A 89 -9.83 -8.30 -7.26
C VAL A 89 -10.40 -9.20 -6.16
N GLY A 90 -10.55 -8.70 -4.94
CA GLY A 90 -10.95 -9.50 -3.77
C GLY A 90 -9.76 -10.19 -3.11
N TYR A 91 -9.87 -10.41 -1.79
CA TYR A 91 -8.78 -10.96 -0.99
C TYR A 91 -8.39 -12.38 -1.40
N GLU A 92 -9.35 -13.26 -1.72
CA GLU A 92 -9.10 -14.64 -2.15
C GLU A 92 -8.20 -14.71 -3.41
N ASN A 93 -8.41 -13.78 -4.35
CA ASN A 93 -7.59 -13.69 -5.56
C ASN A 93 -6.19 -13.12 -5.27
N PHE A 94 -6.08 -12.18 -4.32
CA PHE A 94 -4.79 -11.67 -3.87
C PHE A 94 -4.00 -12.75 -3.10
N GLU A 95 -4.66 -13.53 -2.25
CA GLU A 95 -4.06 -14.68 -1.56
C GLU A 95 -3.56 -15.73 -2.55
N SER A 96 -4.36 -16.08 -3.57
CA SER A 96 -3.93 -16.98 -4.64
C SER A 96 -2.67 -16.47 -5.38
N LEU A 97 -2.55 -15.14 -5.57
CA LEU A 97 -1.35 -14.51 -6.12
C LEU A 97 -0.14 -14.67 -5.19
N LEU A 98 -0.33 -14.49 -3.87
CA LEU A 98 0.72 -14.70 -2.86
C LEU A 98 1.19 -16.17 -2.82
N GLU A 99 0.25 -17.12 -2.87
CA GLU A 99 0.55 -18.56 -2.90
C GLU A 99 1.37 -18.94 -4.14
N GLY A 100 1.03 -18.39 -5.31
CA GLY A 100 1.81 -18.58 -6.53
C GLY A 100 3.24 -18.07 -6.41
N ALA A 101 3.44 -16.90 -5.78
CA ALA A 101 4.76 -16.36 -5.49
C ALA A 101 5.55 -17.26 -4.51
N ALA A 102 4.92 -17.67 -3.41
CA ALA A 102 5.53 -18.55 -2.41
C ALA A 102 5.93 -19.92 -3.01
N ALA A 103 5.11 -20.49 -3.89
CA ALA A 103 5.44 -21.73 -4.59
C ALA A 103 6.68 -21.57 -5.50
N MET A 104 6.82 -20.42 -6.15
CA MET A 104 8.00 -20.12 -6.97
C MET A 104 9.24 -19.82 -6.11
N ASP A 105 9.08 -19.14 -4.98
CA ASP A 105 10.17 -18.91 -4.01
C ASP A 105 10.70 -20.25 -3.48
N GLN A 106 9.80 -21.18 -3.15
CA GLN A 106 10.15 -22.54 -2.74
C GLN A 106 10.92 -23.28 -3.84
N HIS A 107 10.41 -23.23 -5.08
CA HIS A 107 11.10 -23.83 -6.23
C HIS A 107 12.50 -23.24 -6.42
N PHE A 108 12.63 -21.92 -6.35
CA PHE A 108 13.91 -21.23 -6.51
C PHE A 108 14.91 -21.61 -5.42
N ALA A 109 14.47 -21.75 -4.17
CA ALA A 109 15.32 -22.11 -3.05
C ALA A 109 15.81 -23.56 -3.09
N GLU A 110 14.99 -24.49 -3.60
CA GLU A 110 15.25 -25.93 -3.49
C GLU A 110 15.69 -26.61 -4.79
N ALA A 111 15.37 -26.03 -5.95
CA ALA A 111 15.72 -26.64 -7.23
C ALA A 111 17.24 -26.67 -7.42
N SER A 112 17.76 -27.82 -7.85
CA SER A 112 19.18 -27.95 -8.16
C SER A 112 19.56 -27.07 -9.35
N LEU A 113 20.59 -26.25 -9.18
CA LEU A 113 21.18 -25.47 -10.28
C LEU A 113 21.75 -26.43 -11.32
N ARG A 114 21.24 -26.37 -12.56
CA ARG A 114 21.89 -27.03 -13.69
C ARG A 114 23.08 -26.18 -14.11
N ILE A 115 24.25 -26.50 -13.58
CA ILE A 115 25.50 -26.01 -14.14
C ILE A 115 25.77 -26.85 -15.37
N ALA A 116 25.57 -26.28 -16.56
CA ALA A 116 26.04 -26.91 -17.79
C ALA A 116 27.57 -27.00 -17.69
N HIS A 117 28.10 -28.22 -17.65
CA HIS A 117 29.53 -28.44 -17.86
C HIS A 117 29.86 -27.98 -19.28
N VAL A 118 30.50 -26.80 -19.38
CA VAL A 118 31.28 -26.38 -20.55
C VAL A 118 32.68 -26.96 -20.40
#